data_AF-A0AA51LV09-F1
#
_entry.id   AF-A0AA51LV09-F1
#
_cell.length_a   1.000
_cell.length_b   1.000
_cell.length_c   1.000
_cell.angle_alpha   90.00
_cell.angle_beta   90.00
_cell.angle_gamma   90.00
#
_symmetry.space_group_name_H-M   'P 1'
#
loop_
_entity.id
_entity.type
_entity.pdbx_description
1 polymer ?
#
loop_
_entity_poly.entity_id
_entity_poly.type
_entity_poly.pdbx_seq_one_letter_code
_entity_poly.pdbx_strand_id
1 'polypeptide(L)'
;MGGTPTGGQPPPRRRLRHRIPVSLRQHWKLLAVFVAFVTILATVFGATRIRPYLTGDPTIIASEITDNITGTVDLFDASVPHELSVELTDAEYDEMITAFQSTGEKKWVTADVTLDGTLITDVSVRLKGNSTLMGLRGTDTRVGGQGVAPPAGLELPEGFEPPATGGMSQATADDPTSLPLLVSFDENADGRAYQGMTEISVRPGSPVLNEAMALSLTAETEQPTQRYAYTVYSVNGSATTTRLLLEHPDDTYANSLFDSEGYLYKADASSRFEYVGDDQSDYADQFEQINAVGTGNLQPIVRFLEWLDSVGDEEFDAHLSEWVDVDSFARYVATQNLLVNGDDMSGPGQNYYLWYDLGTGRLSVVSWDLNLAMQGDATTGPHDTVSMGPGARGGAGQDGRGTPPAGVGAVAQPRAMPSDAAAPPGDGRMQSGNALKTRFLGSDAFTGVYEDAYRELYDQMYGSGRALEMLDTLVATVPVSDGLPADSLRSSADSMRSWIEQRTAALAELRDS
;
A
#
# COMPACT_ATOMS: atom_id res chain seq x y z
N MET A 1 27.66 -22.43 -105.76
CA MET A 1 28.99 -22.92 -105.32
C MET A 1 29.10 -22.65 -103.82
N GLY A 2 29.78 -23.53 -103.07
CA GLY A 2 29.70 -23.56 -101.60
C GLY A 2 30.69 -22.64 -100.87
N GLY A 3 30.48 -22.51 -99.56
CA GLY A 3 31.38 -21.83 -98.63
C GLY A 3 30.89 -21.92 -97.18
N THR A 4 31.63 -22.67 -96.36
CA THR A 4 31.59 -22.68 -94.87
C THR A 4 33.06 -22.65 -94.40
N PRO A 5 33.38 -22.33 -93.12
CA PRO A 5 32.59 -21.71 -92.06
C PRO A 5 33.32 -20.50 -91.40
N THR A 6 32.78 -19.94 -90.32
CA THR A 6 33.57 -19.46 -89.15
C THR A 6 32.65 -19.26 -87.94
N GLY A 7 33.11 -19.62 -86.73
CA GLY A 7 32.31 -19.56 -85.49
C GLY A 7 32.52 -18.30 -84.66
N GLY A 8 31.50 -17.93 -83.86
CA GLY A 8 31.51 -16.78 -82.95
C GLY A 8 31.14 -17.15 -81.50
N GLN A 9 31.84 -16.54 -80.54
CA GLN A 9 31.96 -16.89 -79.11
C GLN A 9 30.66 -17.02 -78.26
N PRO A 10 30.70 -17.83 -77.17
CA PRO A 10 29.83 -17.65 -76.01
C PRO A 10 30.36 -16.55 -75.05
N PRO A 11 29.49 -15.78 -74.37
CA PRO A 11 29.91 -14.60 -73.58
C PRO A 11 30.46 -14.95 -72.17
N PRO A 12 31.65 -14.46 -71.77
CA PRO A 12 32.21 -14.75 -70.45
C PRO A 12 31.68 -13.86 -69.31
N ARG A 13 30.96 -14.50 -68.39
CA ARG A 13 30.67 -14.15 -66.97
C ARG A 13 30.98 -12.72 -66.48
N ARG A 14 29.93 -11.96 -66.11
CA ARG A 14 30.03 -10.71 -65.34
C ARG A 14 30.74 -10.95 -63.98
N ARG A 15 31.84 -10.23 -63.72
CA ARG A 15 32.59 -10.27 -62.45
C ARG A 15 31.72 -9.80 -61.28
N LEU A 16 31.98 -10.28 -60.05
CA LEU A 16 31.30 -9.92 -58.77
C LEU A 16 31.33 -8.43 -58.38
N ARG A 17 31.92 -7.56 -59.22
CA ARG A 17 31.55 -6.15 -59.25
C ARG A 17 30.13 -6.03 -59.87
N HIS A 18 29.59 -4.83 -60.06
CA HIS A 18 28.24 -4.59 -60.63
C HIS A 18 27.02 -5.09 -59.80
N ARG A 19 27.15 -6.16 -58.99
CA ARG A 19 26.11 -6.60 -58.03
C ARG A 19 26.03 -5.73 -56.77
N ILE A 20 27.08 -4.96 -56.48
CA ILE A 20 27.12 -4.01 -55.35
C ILE A 20 26.67 -2.64 -55.87
N PRO A 21 25.62 -2.01 -55.28
CA PRO A 21 25.14 -0.69 -55.68
C PRO A 21 26.24 0.37 -55.74
N VAL A 22 26.08 1.35 -56.65
CA VAL A 22 27.10 2.39 -56.86
C VAL A 22 27.26 3.28 -55.63
N SER A 23 26.16 3.61 -54.95
CA SER A 23 26.15 4.30 -53.66
C SER A 23 27.04 3.61 -52.62
N LEU A 24 26.90 2.30 -52.46
CA LEU A 24 27.69 1.50 -51.51
C LEU A 24 29.20 1.56 -51.82
N ARG A 25 29.60 1.79 -53.08
CA ARG A 25 31.02 1.94 -53.49
C ARG A 25 31.56 3.35 -53.30
N GLN A 26 30.72 4.37 -53.42
CA GLN A 26 31.12 5.75 -53.19
C GLN A 26 31.23 6.04 -51.67
N HIS A 27 30.31 5.49 -50.88
CA HIS A 27 30.22 5.71 -49.44
C HIS A 27 30.79 4.56 -48.58
N TRP A 28 31.50 3.58 -49.17
CA TRP A 28 32.06 2.43 -48.44
C TRP A 28 32.96 2.83 -47.26
N LYS A 29 33.65 3.98 -47.35
CA LYS A 29 34.45 4.53 -46.24
C LYS A 29 33.58 4.96 -45.06
N LEU A 30 32.44 5.60 -45.32
CA LEU A 30 31.49 5.99 -44.27
C LEU A 30 30.84 4.75 -43.65
N LEU A 31 30.48 3.75 -44.46
CA LEU A 31 29.97 2.47 -43.95
C LEU A 31 31.02 1.76 -43.07
N ALA A 32 32.28 1.72 -43.51
CA ALA A 32 33.38 1.12 -42.75
C ALA A 32 33.67 1.88 -41.45
N VAL A 33 33.63 3.21 -41.47
CA VAL A 33 33.77 4.06 -40.27
C VAL A 33 32.59 3.86 -39.32
N PHE A 34 31.35 3.78 -39.82
CA PHE A 34 30.17 3.50 -39.01
C PHE A 34 30.24 2.11 -38.36
N VAL A 35 30.57 1.06 -39.13
CA VAL A 35 30.75 -0.30 -38.60
C VAL A 35 31.89 -0.34 -37.59
N ALA A 36 33.02 0.32 -37.85
CA ALA A 36 34.12 0.42 -36.89
C ALA A 36 33.69 1.15 -35.61
N PHE A 37 32.96 2.27 -35.72
CA PHE A 37 32.45 3.04 -34.59
C PHE A 37 31.47 2.22 -33.74
N VAL A 38 30.50 1.53 -34.36
CA VAL A 38 29.57 0.64 -33.66
C VAL A 38 30.30 -0.55 -33.02
N THR A 39 31.31 -1.11 -33.70
CA THR A 39 32.12 -2.20 -33.13
C THR A 39 32.95 -1.73 -31.94
N ILE A 40 33.53 -0.52 -32.00
CA ILE A 40 34.25 0.10 -30.88
C ILE A 40 33.29 0.40 -29.72
N LEU A 41 32.09 0.93 -30.00
CA LEU A 41 31.07 1.12 -28.97
C LEU A 41 30.70 -0.20 -28.28
N ALA A 42 30.44 -1.26 -29.07
CA ALA A 42 30.09 -2.56 -28.54
C ALA A 42 31.25 -3.25 -27.78
N THR A 43 32.51 -3.03 -28.15
CA THR A 43 33.66 -3.65 -27.44
C THR A 43 34.17 -2.82 -26.26
N VAL A 44 34.06 -1.50 -26.31
CA VAL A 44 34.48 -0.60 -25.20
C VAL A 44 33.38 -0.44 -24.16
N PHE A 45 32.12 -0.34 -24.59
CA PHE A 45 30.97 -0.06 -23.70
C PHE A 45 29.95 -1.21 -23.61
N GLY A 46 30.01 -2.23 -24.47
CA GLY A 46 29.06 -3.37 -24.40
C GLY A 46 29.23 -4.27 -23.16
N ALA A 47 30.35 -4.15 -22.44
CA ALA A 47 30.57 -4.77 -21.13
C ALA A 47 30.32 -3.81 -19.95
N THR A 48 30.19 -2.51 -20.18
CA THR A 48 29.88 -1.54 -19.12
C THR A 48 28.36 -1.44 -18.99
N ARG A 49 27.78 -2.16 -18.02
CA ARG A 49 26.41 -1.92 -17.57
C ARG A 49 26.36 -0.50 -17.01
N ILE A 50 25.71 0.43 -17.71
CA ILE A 50 25.45 1.77 -17.19
C ILE A 50 24.44 1.58 -16.06
N ARG A 51 24.92 1.68 -14.81
CA ARG A 51 24.09 1.77 -13.62
C ARG A 51 23.80 3.26 -13.40
N PRO A 52 22.59 3.77 -13.67
CA PRO A 52 22.24 5.14 -13.34
C PRO A 52 22.08 5.24 -11.83
N TYR A 53 23.13 5.67 -11.13
CA TYR A 53 22.99 6.09 -9.74
C TYR A 53 22.26 7.43 -9.73
N LEU A 54 20.93 7.39 -9.55
CA LEU A 54 20.16 8.57 -9.19
C LEU A 54 20.54 8.94 -7.76
N THR A 55 21.49 9.86 -7.61
CA THR A 55 21.64 10.61 -6.36
C THR A 55 20.47 11.58 -6.30
N GLY A 56 19.37 11.13 -5.70
CA GLY A 56 18.29 12.03 -5.31
C GLY A 56 18.86 13.15 -4.45
N ASP A 57 18.40 14.37 -4.69
CA ASP A 57 18.69 15.51 -3.84
C ASP A 57 17.47 15.71 -2.94
N PRO A 58 17.57 15.54 -1.61
CA PRO A 58 16.42 15.63 -0.71
C PRO A 58 15.81 17.04 -0.66
N THR A 59 16.52 18.06 -1.16
CA THR A 59 16.00 19.43 -1.27
C THR A 59 15.07 19.62 -2.47
N ILE A 60 14.96 18.62 -3.36
CA ILE A 60 13.93 18.56 -4.41
C ILE A 60 12.64 17.98 -3.77
N ILE A 61 12.01 18.76 -2.90
CA ILE A 61 10.56 18.63 -2.67
C ILE A 61 9.91 18.88 -4.04
N ALA A 62 9.12 17.92 -4.52
CA ALA A 62 8.71 17.92 -5.92
C ALA A 62 7.56 18.90 -6.18
N SER A 63 6.66 19.06 -5.21
CA SER A 63 5.55 20.00 -5.25
C SER A 63 5.82 21.21 -4.36
N GLU A 64 6.38 22.29 -4.92
CA GLU A 64 6.41 23.59 -4.25
C GLU A 64 4.97 24.11 -4.11
N ILE A 65 4.46 24.17 -2.88
CA ILE A 65 3.15 24.74 -2.60
C ILE A 65 3.20 26.25 -2.81
N THR A 66 2.62 26.70 -3.92
CA THR A 66 2.57 28.12 -4.32
C THR A 66 1.21 28.77 -4.09
N ASP A 67 0.14 27.97 -4.00
CA ASP A 67 -1.21 28.40 -3.63
C ASP A 67 -1.77 27.51 -2.50
N ASN A 68 -1.72 28.00 -1.25
CA ASN A 68 -2.19 27.25 -0.10
C ASN A 68 -3.55 27.77 0.39
N ILE A 69 -4.61 27.04 0.06
CA ILE A 69 -5.98 27.33 0.49
C ILE A 69 -6.06 27.12 2.01
N THR A 70 -6.31 28.20 2.75
CA THR A 70 -6.31 28.18 4.22
C THR A 70 -7.55 27.50 4.81
N GLY A 71 -8.67 27.45 4.07
CA GLY A 71 -9.96 26.99 4.62
C GLY A 71 -10.57 27.95 5.65
N THR A 72 -11.57 27.48 6.38
CA THR A 72 -12.32 28.21 7.42
C THR A 72 -11.95 27.78 8.85
N VAL A 73 -11.60 26.51 9.02
CA VAL A 73 -11.15 25.84 10.26
C VAL A 73 -10.03 24.85 9.91
N ASP A 74 -9.17 24.47 10.85
CA ASP A 74 -8.14 23.44 10.64
C ASP A 74 -8.81 22.07 10.39
N LEU A 75 -8.43 21.39 9.30
CA LEU A 75 -9.11 20.21 8.75
C LEU A 75 -9.14 19.03 9.72
N PHE A 76 -8.22 19.00 10.69
CA PHE A 76 -8.10 17.93 11.69
C PHE A 76 -8.39 18.40 13.12
N ASP A 77 -9.03 19.56 13.30
CA ASP A 77 -9.51 20.03 14.59
C ASP A 77 -10.75 19.23 15.03
N ALA A 78 -10.51 18.12 15.73
CA ALA A 78 -11.57 17.27 16.28
C ALA A 78 -12.55 17.98 17.24
N SER A 79 -12.34 19.26 17.61
CA SER A 79 -13.30 20.04 18.40
C SER A 79 -14.41 20.70 17.57
N VAL A 80 -14.31 20.70 16.24
CA VAL A 80 -15.34 21.24 15.33
C VAL A 80 -15.97 20.14 14.45
N PRO A 81 -17.26 20.28 14.06
CA PRO A 81 -17.86 19.39 13.08
C PRO A 81 -17.40 19.75 11.68
N HIS A 82 -16.92 18.76 10.91
CA HIS A 82 -16.50 18.95 9.52
C HIS A 82 -17.56 18.47 8.51
N GLU A 83 -17.58 19.10 7.34
CA GLU A 83 -18.44 18.76 6.20
C GLU A 83 -17.63 18.70 4.89
N LEU A 84 -17.86 17.65 4.11
CA LEU A 84 -17.27 17.44 2.79
C LEU A 84 -18.37 17.09 1.77
N SER A 85 -18.66 17.96 0.81
CA SER A 85 -19.42 17.58 -0.39
C SER A 85 -18.52 17.51 -1.61
N VAL A 86 -18.72 16.48 -2.43
CA VAL A 86 -18.04 16.28 -3.72
C VAL A 86 -19.08 16.33 -4.83
N GLU A 87 -18.93 17.28 -5.75
CA GLU A 87 -19.83 17.47 -6.88
C GLU A 87 -19.14 17.06 -8.18
N LEU A 88 -19.61 15.97 -8.77
CA LEU A 88 -19.15 15.34 -10.01
C LEU A 88 -20.25 15.42 -11.06
N THR A 89 -19.91 15.65 -12.32
CA THR A 89 -20.90 15.47 -13.39
C THR A 89 -21.17 13.97 -13.62
N ASP A 90 -22.38 13.63 -14.08
CA ASP A 90 -22.73 12.24 -14.43
C ASP A 90 -21.69 11.60 -15.37
N ALA A 91 -21.11 12.39 -16.30
CA ALA A 91 -20.10 11.92 -17.24
C ALA A 91 -18.74 11.59 -16.57
N GLU A 92 -18.31 12.41 -15.61
CA GLU A 92 -17.08 12.18 -14.83
C GLU A 92 -17.25 10.96 -13.92
N TYR A 93 -18.42 10.81 -13.29
CA TYR A 93 -18.75 9.64 -12.48
C TYR A 93 -18.79 8.34 -13.32
N ASP A 94 -19.54 8.35 -14.42
CA ASP A 94 -19.61 7.21 -15.34
C ASP A 94 -18.24 6.84 -15.91
N GLU A 95 -17.39 7.83 -16.24
CA GLU A 95 -16.03 7.59 -16.71
C GLU A 95 -15.13 6.94 -15.64
N MET A 96 -15.14 7.45 -14.41
CA MET A 96 -14.38 6.88 -13.28
C MET A 96 -14.78 5.42 -13.01
N ILE A 97 -16.09 5.13 -12.95
CA ILE A 97 -16.60 3.78 -12.71
C ILE A 97 -16.30 2.86 -13.91
N THR A 98 -16.51 3.33 -15.14
CA THR A 98 -16.28 2.53 -16.35
C THR A 98 -14.80 2.20 -16.56
N ALA A 99 -13.88 3.14 -16.31
CA ALA A 99 -12.44 2.89 -16.37
C ALA A 99 -12.07 1.74 -15.41
N PHE A 100 -12.48 1.82 -14.15
CA PHE A 100 -12.15 0.79 -13.17
C PHE A 100 -12.81 -0.57 -13.49
N GLN A 101 -14.06 -0.58 -13.97
CA GLN A 101 -14.75 -1.81 -14.34
C GLN A 101 -14.19 -2.50 -15.59
N SER A 102 -13.68 -1.73 -16.56
CA SER A 102 -13.22 -2.25 -17.84
C SER A 102 -11.73 -2.62 -17.87
N THR A 103 -10.87 -1.86 -17.19
CA THR A 103 -9.41 -2.07 -17.20
C THR A 103 -8.81 -2.24 -15.80
N GLY A 104 -9.54 -1.90 -14.73
CA GLY A 104 -9.01 -1.80 -13.37
C GLY A 104 -8.29 -0.47 -13.09
N GLU A 105 -8.28 0.45 -14.06
CA GLU A 105 -7.64 1.75 -13.97
C GLU A 105 -8.41 2.69 -13.02
N LYS A 106 -7.68 3.35 -12.11
CA LYS A 106 -8.24 4.30 -11.14
C LYS A 106 -8.00 5.72 -11.67
N LYS A 107 -8.69 6.03 -12.77
CA LYS A 107 -8.55 7.30 -13.50
C LYS A 107 -8.98 8.48 -12.63
N TRP A 108 -8.23 9.58 -12.72
CA TRP A 108 -8.62 10.90 -12.21
C TRP A 108 -9.74 11.50 -13.05
N VAL A 109 -10.74 12.05 -12.36
CA VAL A 109 -11.89 12.77 -12.94
C VAL A 109 -12.10 14.08 -12.20
N THR A 110 -12.69 15.08 -12.87
CA THR A 110 -12.81 16.44 -12.34
C THR A 110 -14.07 16.60 -11.49
N ALA A 111 -13.93 17.23 -10.33
CA ALA A 111 -14.98 17.54 -9.37
C ALA A 111 -14.84 18.96 -8.82
N ASP A 112 -15.94 19.49 -8.29
CA ASP A 112 -15.89 20.61 -7.36
C ASP A 112 -16.04 20.06 -5.94
N VAL A 113 -15.23 20.54 -4.99
CA VAL A 113 -15.23 20.07 -3.60
C VAL A 113 -15.57 21.23 -2.66
N THR A 114 -16.47 21.01 -1.71
CA THR A 114 -16.71 21.95 -0.62
C THR A 114 -16.28 21.34 0.71
N LEU A 115 -15.27 21.94 1.35
CA LEU A 115 -14.76 21.60 2.68
C LEU A 115 -15.09 22.73 3.66
N ASP A 116 -15.91 22.45 4.68
CA ASP A 116 -16.26 23.39 5.75
C ASP A 116 -16.74 24.77 5.24
N GLY A 117 -17.52 24.74 4.16
CA GLY A 117 -18.03 25.93 3.45
C GLY A 117 -17.04 26.59 2.47
N THR A 118 -15.80 26.10 2.37
CA THR A 118 -14.80 26.51 1.38
C THR A 118 -15.02 25.72 0.08
N LEU A 119 -15.60 26.36 -0.93
CA LEU A 119 -15.69 25.80 -2.28
C LEU A 119 -14.33 25.88 -2.98
N ILE A 120 -13.87 24.74 -3.48
CA ILE A 120 -12.65 24.55 -4.27
C ILE A 120 -13.10 23.93 -5.59
N THR A 121 -13.01 24.70 -6.67
CA THR A 121 -13.39 24.22 -8.01
C THR A 121 -12.22 23.54 -8.72
N ASP A 122 -12.51 22.70 -9.72
CA ASP A 122 -11.50 22.08 -10.57
C ASP A 122 -10.50 21.22 -9.78
N VAL A 123 -11.03 20.37 -8.89
CA VAL A 123 -10.31 19.41 -8.04
C VAL A 123 -10.38 18.04 -8.71
N SER A 124 -9.34 17.21 -8.56
CA SER A 124 -9.36 15.85 -9.13
C SER A 124 -9.72 14.82 -8.07
N VAL A 125 -10.55 13.84 -8.43
CA VAL A 125 -10.87 12.69 -7.59
C VAL A 125 -10.68 11.37 -8.33
N ARG A 126 -10.26 10.32 -7.61
CA ARG A 126 -10.17 8.95 -8.13
C ARG A 126 -10.50 7.92 -7.07
N LEU A 127 -10.83 6.71 -7.51
CA LEU A 127 -10.99 5.55 -6.62
C LEU A 127 -9.66 5.17 -5.93
N LYS A 128 -9.72 4.85 -4.63
CA LYS A 128 -8.57 4.45 -3.80
C LYS A 128 -8.71 3.01 -3.25
N GLY A 129 -7.57 2.40 -2.91
CA GLY A 129 -7.52 1.05 -2.32
C GLY A 129 -7.66 -0.08 -3.36
N ASN A 130 -7.39 -1.32 -2.94
CA ASN A 130 -7.42 -2.49 -3.82
C ASN A 130 -8.58 -3.44 -3.46
N SER A 131 -8.60 -3.91 -2.22
CA SER A 131 -9.58 -4.89 -1.73
C SER A 131 -11.00 -4.31 -1.61
N THR A 132 -11.14 -3.05 -1.19
CA THR A 132 -12.43 -2.35 -1.08
C THR A 132 -13.17 -2.23 -2.41
N LEU A 133 -12.43 -2.03 -3.50
CA LEU A 133 -12.98 -1.87 -4.85
C LEU A 133 -13.38 -3.20 -5.50
N MET A 134 -13.15 -4.35 -4.85
CA MET A 134 -13.56 -5.66 -5.39
C MET A 134 -15.07 -5.75 -5.66
N GLY A 135 -15.90 -5.06 -4.86
CA GLY A 135 -17.35 -4.96 -5.08
C GLY A 135 -17.74 -4.28 -6.40
N LEU A 136 -16.92 -3.35 -6.90
CA LEU A 136 -17.16 -2.63 -8.15
C LEU A 136 -16.85 -3.47 -9.40
N ARG A 137 -16.05 -4.54 -9.31
CA ARG A 137 -15.54 -5.32 -10.47
C ARG A 137 -16.59 -6.19 -11.18
N GLY A 138 -17.86 -6.09 -10.81
CA GLY A 138 -18.97 -6.76 -11.48
C GLY A 138 -19.17 -8.23 -11.09
N THR A 139 -20.40 -8.72 -11.29
CA THR A 139 -20.95 -9.97 -10.73
C THR A 139 -20.31 -11.29 -11.19
N ASP A 140 -19.35 -11.26 -12.12
CA ASP A 140 -18.73 -12.47 -12.69
C ASP A 140 -17.39 -12.88 -12.05
N THR A 141 -16.81 -12.08 -11.15
CA THR A 141 -15.58 -12.45 -10.42
C THR A 141 -15.86 -12.89 -8.98
N ARG A 142 -16.55 -14.04 -8.82
CA ARG A 142 -16.64 -14.73 -7.52
C ARG A 142 -15.30 -15.35 -7.10
N VAL A 143 -14.38 -14.52 -6.63
CA VAL A 143 -13.12 -14.96 -6.03
C VAL A 143 -13.30 -15.19 -4.53
N GLY A 144 -13.44 -16.47 -4.15
CA GLY A 144 -12.89 -17.03 -2.91
C GLY A 144 -13.49 -16.67 -1.55
N GLY A 145 -14.15 -15.53 -1.37
CA GLY A 145 -14.73 -15.12 -0.09
C GLY A 145 -16.10 -15.77 0.17
N GLN A 146 -16.20 -16.70 1.12
CA GLN A 146 -17.48 -17.26 1.57
C GLN A 146 -18.27 -16.27 2.43
N GLY A 147 -18.83 -15.23 1.80
CA GLY A 147 -20.07 -14.64 2.26
C GLY A 147 -21.19 -15.66 2.08
N VAL A 148 -21.53 -16.40 3.14
CA VAL A 148 -22.66 -17.34 3.10
C VAL A 148 -23.96 -16.53 3.11
N ALA A 149 -24.43 -16.16 1.92
CA ALA A 149 -25.83 -15.83 1.74
C ALA A 149 -26.66 -17.05 2.20
N PRO A 150 -27.58 -16.90 3.17
CA PRO A 150 -28.37 -18.03 3.64
C PRO A 150 -29.14 -18.64 2.47
N PRO A 151 -29.20 -19.98 2.35
CA PRO A 151 -29.90 -20.63 1.25
C PRO A 151 -31.36 -20.21 1.23
N ALA A 152 -31.88 -19.83 0.05
CA ALA A 152 -33.23 -19.31 -0.10
C ALA A 152 -34.28 -20.30 0.46
N GLY A 153 -35.00 -19.87 1.49
CA GLY A 153 -35.99 -20.69 2.21
C GLY A 153 -35.76 -20.83 3.72
N LEU A 154 -34.74 -20.18 4.29
CA LEU A 154 -34.53 -20.12 5.75
C LEU A 154 -35.07 -18.79 6.30
N GLU A 155 -36.25 -18.81 6.92
CA GLU A 155 -36.77 -17.66 7.68
C GLU A 155 -35.90 -17.47 8.93
N LEU A 156 -35.20 -16.33 9.01
CA LEU A 156 -34.51 -15.93 10.23
C LEU A 156 -35.56 -15.51 11.29
N PRO A 157 -35.36 -15.82 12.58
CA PRO A 157 -36.24 -15.34 13.65
C PRO A 157 -36.28 -13.80 13.67
N GLU A 158 -37.47 -13.21 13.87
CA GLU A 158 -37.59 -11.76 14.11
C GLU A 158 -36.68 -11.34 15.27
N GLY A 159 -35.78 -10.38 15.02
CA GLY A 159 -34.83 -9.86 16.01
C GLY A 159 -33.43 -10.49 15.99
N PHE A 160 -33.09 -11.37 15.04
CA PHE A 160 -31.72 -11.84 14.85
C PHE A 160 -30.93 -10.94 13.89
N GLU A 161 -30.29 -9.89 14.43
CA GLU A 161 -29.19 -9.22 13.73
C GLU A 161 -27.90 -10.05 13.91
N PRO A 162 -27.20 -10.45 12.84
CA PRO A 162 -25.85 -10.98 12.99
C PRO A 162 -24.97 -9.87 13.60
N PRO A 163 -24.00 -10.20 14.46
CA PRO A 163 -23.08 -9.21 15.00
C PRO A 163 -22.38 -8.49 13.84
N ALA A 164 -22.07 -7.20 14.02
CA ALA A 164 -21.28 -6.41 13.10
C ALA A 164 -19.80 -6.89 13.12
N THR A 165 -19.56 -8.10 12.61
CA THR A 165 -18.21 -8.58 12.31
C THR A 165 -17.60 -7.64 11.30
N GLY A 166 -16.45 -7.05 11.63
CA GLY A 166 -15.72 -6.05 10.82
C GLY A 166 -15.33 -6.54 9.44
N GLY A 167 -16.32 -6.59 8.54
CA GLY A 167 -16.13 -6.86 7.14
C GLY A 167 -15.74 -5.57 6.43
N MET A 168 -14.72 -5.66 5.57
CA MET A 168 -14.36 -4.61 4.62
C MET A 168 -15.61 -4.04 3.95
N SER A 169 -15.88 -2.76 4.19
CA SER A 169 -17.02 -2.07 3.58
C SER A 169 -16.84 -2.07 2.06
N GLN A 170 -17.83 -2.57 1.33
CA GLN A 170 -17.72 -2.73 -0.13
C GLN A 170 -18.18 -1.47 -0.85
N ALA A 171 -17.36 -1.00 -1.78
CA ALA A 171 -17.74 0.06 -2.71
C ALA A 171 -18.76 -0.47 -3.74
N THR A 172 -19.80 0.31 -4.01
CA THR A 172 -20.84 0.00 -5.00
C THR A 172 -21.05 1.18 -5.95
N ALA A 173 -21.37 0.91 -7.22
CA ALA A 173 -21.58 1.98 -8.20
C ALA A 173 -22.92 2.72 -8.02
N ASP A 174 -23.89 2.08 -7.35
CA ASP A 174 -25.23 2.63 -7.07
C ASP A 174 -25.25 3.58 -5.86
N ASP A 175 -24.21 3.54 -5.00
CA ASP A 175 -24.01 4.48 -3.89
C ASP A 175 -22.64 5.17 -4.05
N PRO A 176 -22.60 6.36 -4.67
CA PRO A 176 -21.39 7.17 -4.80
C PRO A 176 -20.71 7.47 -3.45
N THR A 177 -21.46 7.50 -2.35
CA THR A 177 -20.89 7.77 -1.02
C THR A 177 -20.13 6.57 -0.46
N SER A 178 -20.36 5.35 -0.98
CA SER A 178 -19.64 4.13 -0.59
C SER A 178 -18.23 4.03 -1.16
N LEU A 179 -17.90 4.88 -2.14
CA LEU A 179 -16.62 4.84 -2.84
C LEU A 179 -15.48 5.37 -1.97
N PRO A 180 -14.37 4.63 -1.80
CA PRO A 180 -13.15 5.18 -1.25
C PRO A 180 -12.52 6.11 -2.28
N LEU A 181 -12.38 7.40 -1.96
CA LEU A 181 -11.81 8.40 -2.86
C LEU A 181 -10.45 8.89 -2.38
N LEU A 182 -9.57 9.19 -3.33
CA LEU A 182 -8.47 10.13 -3.15
C LEU A 182 -8.89 11.43 -3.84
N VAL A 183 -8.72 12.55 -3.15
CA VAL A 183 -8.96 13.91 -3.64
C VAL A 183 -7.60 14.58 -3.77
N SER A 184 -7.24 15.05 -4.97
CA SER A 184 -6.04 15.84 -5.24
C SER A 184 -6.42 17.28 -5.57
N PHE A 185 -5.77 18.21 -4.88
CA PHE A 185 -5.86 19.64 -5.14
C PHE A 185 -4.89 20.08 -6.23
N ASP A 186 -3.81 19.36 -6.52
CA ASP A 186 -2.75 19.78 -7.44
C ASP A 186 -2.83 19.17 -8.86
N GLU A 187 -3.47 18.02 -9.07
CA GLU A 187 -3.51 17.30 -10.37
C GLU A 187 -4.03 18.17 -11.55
N ASN A 188 -5.00 19.07 -11.29
CA ASN A 188 -5.49 20.04 -12.28
C ASN A 188 -4.89 21.45 -12.11
N ALA A 189 -4.10 21.69 -11.06
CA ALA A 189 -3.62 23.02 -10.66
C ALA A 189 -2.27 22.93 -9.91
N ASP A 190 -1.17 22.79 -10.67
CA ASP A 190 0.21 22.69 -10.17
C ASP A 190 0.50 23.61 -8.96
N GLY A 191 0.91 23.01 -7.83
CA GLY A 191 1.31 23.74 -6.62
C GLY A 191 0.17 24.26 -5.76
N ARG A 192 -1.09 23.89 -6.02
CA ARG A 192 -2.25 24.16 -5.16
C ARG A 192 -2.37 23.11 -4.05
N ALA A 193 -2.53 23.56 -2.81
CA ALA A 193 -2.75 22.72 -1.64
C ALA A 193 -3.94 23.22 -0.81
N TYR A 194 -4.50 22.34 0.03
CA TYR A 194 -5.40 22.73 1.12
C TYR A 194 -4.70 22.53 2.46
N GLN A 195 -4.46 23.62 3.19
CA GLN A 195 -3.78 23.62 4.49
C GLN A 195 -2.43 22.90 4.50
N GLY A 196 -1.70 23.00 3.38
CA GLY A 196 -0.39 22.38 3.20
C GLY A 196 -0.41 20.94 2.68
N MET A 197 -1.57 20.34 2.42
CA MET A 197 -1.69 19.00 1.81
C MET A 197 -2.08 19.12 0.33
N THR A 198 -1.46 18.34 -0.55
CA THR A 198 -1.90 18.25 -1.94
C THR A 198 -2.98 17.19 -2.13
N GLU A 199 -3.00 16.13 -1.31
CA GLU A 199 -4.00 15.06 -1.38
C GLU A 199 -4.65 14.72 -0.02
N ILE A 200 -5.94 14.37 -0.03
CA ILE A 200 -6.70 13.85 1.13
C ILE A 200 -7.51 12.59 0.76
N SER A 201 -7.64 11.67 1.70
CA SER A 201 -8.20 10.33 1.48
C SER A 201 -9.51 10.11 2.22
N VAL A 202 -10.61 9.86 1.50
CA VAL A 202 -11.94 9.55 2.06
C VAL A 202 -12.08 8.03 2.25
N ARG A 203 -12.31 7.57 3.49
CA ARG A 203 -12.41 6.14 3.81
C ARG A 203 -13.78 5.51 3.48
N PRO A 204 -13.79 4.24 3.06
CA PRO A 204 -15.00 3.43 2.96
C PRO A 204 -15.46 3.00 4.37
N GLY A 205 -16.76 2.67 4.50
CA GLY A 205 -17.37 2.34 5.79
C GLY A 205 -17.77 3.54 6.66
N SER A 206 -18.53 3.26 7.72
CA SER A 206 -18.95 4.22 8.74
C SER A 206 -19.34 3.44 10.00
N PRO A 207 -18.97 3.84 11.23
CA PRO A 207 -18.11 4.97 11.60
C PRO A 207 -16.59 4.71 11.54
N VAL A 208 -16.11 3.50 11.19
CA VAL A 208 -14.65 3.18 11.11
C VAL A 208 -13.88 3.51 12.42
N LEU A 209 -14.52 3.33 13.58
CA LEU A 209 -13.93 3.64 14.91
C LEU A 209 -12.61 2.91 15.17
N ASN A 210 -12.40 1.74 14.58
CA ASN A 210 -11.20 0.93 14.79
C ASN A 210 -9.94 1.59 14.18
N GLU A 211 -10.04 2.17 12.99
CA GLU A 211 -8.93 2.90 12.37
C GLU A 211 -8.65 4.20 13.13
N ALA A 212 -9.70 4.96 13.45
CA ALA A 212 -9.59 6.22 14.18
C ALA A 212 -8.97 6.02 15.58
N MET A 213 -9.36 4.96 16.30
CA MET A 213 -8.73 4.55 17.57
C MET A 213 -7.27 4.13 17.38
N ALA A 214 -6.96 3.34 16.35
CA ALA A 214 -5.60 2.86 16.09
C ALA A 214 -4.62 3.99 15.73
N LEU A 215 -5.05 4.96 14.91
CA LEU A 215 -4.31 6.18 14.63
C LEU A 215 -4.10 7.01 15.91
N SER A 216 -5.17 7.20 16.70
CA SER A 216 -5.11 8.00 17.93
C SER A 216 -4.18 7.40 18.99
N LEU A 217 -4.21 6.07 19.20
CA LEU A 217 -3.29 5.38 20.10
C LEU A 217 -1.84 5.42 19.60
N THR A 218 -1.63 5.37 18.28
CA THR A 218 -0.28 5.51 17.70
C THR A 218 0.26 6.93 17.95
N ALA A 219 -0.56 7.97 17.72
CA ALA A 219 -0.19 9.36 17.98
C ALA A 219 0.06 9.66 19.46
N GLU A 220 -0.79 9.15 20.36
CA GLU A 220 -0.66 9.30 21.83
C GLU A 220 0.67 8.74 22.35
N THR A 221 1.24 7.74 21.67
CA THR A 221 2.53 7.13 22.02
C THR A 221 3.72 7.72 21.25
N GLU A 222 3.54 8.93 20.72
CA GLU A 222 4.54 9.75 20.02
C GLU A 222 5.15 9.05 18.77
N GLN A 223 4.42 8.11 18.16
CA GLN A 223 4.85 7.43 16.93
C GLN A 223 4.30 8.13 15.68
N PRO A 224 5.10 8.26 14.60
CA PRO A 224 4.66 8.82 13.33
C PRO A 224 3.40 8.12 12.77
N THR A 225 2.36 8.90 12.50
CA THR A 225 1.05 8.40 12.03
C THR A 225 0.25 9.49 11.35
N GLN A 226 -0.80 9.11 10.63
CA GLN A 226 -1.63 10.05 9.85
C GLN A 226 -2.60 10.83 10.74
N ARG A 227 -2.79 12.12 10.42
CA ARG A 227 -3.93 12.89 10.94
C ARG A 227 -5.23 12.47 10.26
N TYR A 228 -6.34 12.61 10.97
CA TYR A 228 -7.67 12.28 10.48
C TYR A 228 -8.74 13.22 11.04
N ALA A 229 -9.89 13.28 10.37
CA ALA A 229 -11.09 13.95 10.84
C ALA A 229 -12.35 13.13 10.51
N TYR A 230 -13.41 13.36 11.28
CA TYR A 230 -14.74 12.87 10.98
C TYR A 230 -15.54 13.92 10.22
N THR A 231 -16.03 13.56 9.03
CA THR A 231 -16.80 14.47 8.18
C THR A 231 -18.22 13.96 7.96
N VAL A 232 -19.20 14.88 7.91
CA VAL A 232 -20.47 14.63 7.23
C VAL A 232 -20.20 14.72 5.73
N TYR A 233 -20.52 13.65 5.00
CA TYR A 233 -20.11 13.47 3.61
C TYR A 233 -21.30 13.26 2.67
N SER A 234 -21.26 13.92 1.52
CA SER A 234 -22.20 13.73 0.40
C SER A 234 -21.49 13.76 -0.95
N VAL A 235 -22.11 13.13 -1.94
CA VAL A 235 -21.69 13.20 -3.35
C VAL A 235 -22.91 13.57 -4.19
N ASN A 236 -22.81 14.57 -5.06
CA ASN A 236 -23.88 15.01 -5.96
C ASN A 236 -25.23 15.29 -5.25
N GLY A 237 -25.18 15.88 -4.05
CA GLY A 237 -26.37 16.11 -3.21
C GLY A 237 -27.10 14.83 -2.74
N SER A 238 -26.39 13.69 -2.62
CA SER A 238 -26.91 12.44 -2.04
C SER A 238 -27.38 12.61 -0.59
N ALA A 239 -28.01 11.56 -0.04
CA ALA A 239 -28.14 11.41 1.41
C ALA A 239 -26.75 11.43 2.08
N THR A 240 -26.68 11.94 3.30
CA THR A 240 -25.43 12.19 4.02
C THR A 240 -24.93 10.94 4.76
N THR A 241 -23.64 10.64 4.67
CA THR A 241 -23.00 9.56 5.43
C THR A 241 -21.82 10.10 6.23
N THR A 242 -21.49 9.51 7.38
CA THR A 242 -20.33 9.95 8.16
C THR A 242 -19.08 9.20 7.70
N ARG A 243 -18.02 9.93 7.36
CA ARG A 243 -16.77 9.36 6.82
C ARG A 243 -15.58 9.71 7.71
N LEU A 244 -14.56 8.87 7.63
CA LEU A 244 -13.21 9.18 8.13
C LEU A 244 -12.41 9.75 6.95
N LEU A 245 -11.95 10.99 7.10
CA LEU A 245 -11.03 11.66 6.18
C LEU A 245 -9.62 11.56 6.77
N LEU A 246 -8.61 11.20 5.97
CA LEU A 246 -7.22 11.15 6.39
C LEU A 246 -6.34 12.05 5.53
N GLU A 247 -5.31 12.62 6.17
CA GLU A 247 -4.10 13.09 5.53
C GLU A 247 -3.54 11.99 4.62
N HIS A 248 -3.28 12.30 3.34
CA HIS A 248 -2.60 11.35 2.49
C HIS A 248 -1.08 11.52 2.59
N PRO A 249 -0.29 10.42 2.62
CA PRO A 249 1.15 10.50 2.44
C PRO A 249 1.57 10.91 1.02
N ASP A 250 1.42 12.21 0.75
CA ASP A 250 1.99 12.91 -0.41
C ASP A 250 3.49 13.23 -0.22
N ASP A 251 4.11 13.89 -1.19
CA ASP A 251 5.55 14.21 -1.17
C ASP A 251 5.97 15.15 -0.02
N THR A 252 5.01 15.84 0.60
CA THR A 252 5.22 16.73 1.74
C THR A 252 5.05 16.05 3.10
N TYR A 253 4.35 14.92 3.18
CA TYR A 253 3.99 14.22 4.42
C TYR A 253 5.18 13.88 5.33
N ALA A 254 6.35 13.58 4.76
CA ALA A 254 7.56 13.36 5.56
C ALA A 254 7.90 14.56 6.48
N ASN A 255 7.61 15.78 6.01
CA ASN A 255 7.87 17.03 6.74
C ASN A 255 6.88 17.29 7.90
N SER A 256 5.72 16.60 7.93
CA SER A 256 4.81 16.65 9.09
C SER A 256 5.17 15.60 10.15
N LEU A 257 5.99 14.59 9.80
CA LEU A 257 6.41 13.51 10.68
C LEU A 257 7.83 13.66 11.27
N PHE A 258 8.77 14.27 10.54
CA PHE A 258 10.19 14.27 10.91
C PHE A 258 10.84 15.65 10.76
N ASP A 259 11.61 16.07 11.77
CA ASP A 259 12.47 17.27 11.73
C ASP A 259 13.75 17.07 10.89
N SER A 260 14.09 15.82 10.55
CA SER A 260 15.31 15.47 9.81
C SER A 260 15.10 15.44 8.30
N GLU A 261 16.17 15.65 7.54
CA GLU A 261 16.16 15.35 6.10
C GLU A 261 16.25 13.84 5.88
N GLY A 262 15.49 13.32 4.92
CA GLY A 262 15.44 11.89 4.64
C GLY A 262 14.58 11.51 3.45
N TYR A 263 14.42 10.21 3.23
CA TYR A 263 13.59 9.66 2.16
C TYR A 263 12.47 8.81 2.75
N LEU A 264 11.23 9.07 2.32
CA LEU A 264 10.07 8.28 2.68
C LEU A 264 9.74 7.29 1.56
N TYR A 265 9.84 6.00 1.83
CA TYR A 265 9.53 4.93 0.89
C TYR A 265 8.26 4.21 1.30
N LYS A 266 7.29 4.09 0.40
CA LYS A 266 6.10 3.25 0.58
C LYS A 266 6.38 1.84 0.07
N ALA A 267 5.98 0.82 0.82
CA ALA A 267 5.92 -0.54 0.29
C ALA A 267 4.65 -0.74 -0.54
N ASP A 268 4.77 -1.42 -1.69
CA ASP A 268 3.62 -1.95 -2.42
C ASP A 268 3.26 -3.36 -1.91
N ALA A 269 2.00 -3.79 -2.09
CA ALA A 269 1.55 -5.14 -1.73
C ALA A 269 2.28 -6.27 -2.51
N SER A 270 2.94 -5.94 -3.63
CA SER A 270 3.83 -6.84 -4.36
C SER A 270 5.25 -6.93 -3.79
N SER A 271 5.62 -6.07 -2.82
CA SER A 271 6.91 -6.10 -2.14
C SER A 271 7.15 -7.44 -1.43
N ARG A 272 8.39 -7.92 -1.47
CA ARG A 272 8.83 -9.12 -0.74
C ARG A 272 9.84 -8.84 0.36
N PHE A 273 10.38 -7.61 0.41
CA PHE A 273 11.45 -7.25 1.34
C PHE A 273 12.67 -8.19 1.22
N GLU A 274 12.99 -8.58 -0.01
CA GLU A 274 14.07 -9.52 -0.37
C GLU A 274 15.09 -8.83 -1.29
N TYR A 275 16.36 -9.18 -1.17
CA TYR A 275 17.40 -8.72 -2.08
C TYR A 275 17.34 -9.48 -3.41
N VAL A 276 17.20 -8.75 -4.52
CA VAL A 276 17.15 -9.31 -5.87
C VAL A 276 18.31 -8.86 -6.78
N GLY A 277 19.24 -8.06 -6.25
CA GLY A 277 20.41 -7.52 -6.96
C GLY A 277 20.62 -6.01 -6.75
N ASP A 278 21.73 -5.46 -7.25
CA ASP A 278 22.09 -4.04 -7.06
C ASP A 278 21.24 -3.04 -7.89
N ASP A 279 20.46 -3.53 -8.88
CA ASP A 279 19.80 -2.67 -9.87
C ASP A 279 18.46 -2.17 -9.33
N GLN A 280 18.35 -0.87 -9.03
CA GLN A 280 17.16 -0.33 -8.36
C GLN A 280 15.87 -0.45 -9.18
N SER A 281 15.95 -0.66 -10.50
CA SER A 281 14.77 -0.96 -11.33
C SER A 281 14.05 -2.23 -10.88
N ASP A 282 14.76 -3.19 -10.30
CA ASP A 282 14.21 -4.48 -9.89
C ASP A 282 13.38 -4.37 -8.58
N TYR A 283 13.35 -3.17 -7.98
CA TYR A 283 12.59 -2.80 -6.79
C TYR A 283 11.53 -1.73 -7.05
N ALA A 284 11.46 -1.17 -8.27
CA ALA A 284 10.59 -0.03 -8.57
C ALA A 284 9.08 -0.36 -8.47
N ASP A 285 8.71 -1.63 -8.69
CA ASP A 285 7.34 -2.12 -8.46
C ASP A 285 7.08 -2.48 -6.98
N GLN A 286 8.12 -2.57 -6.15
CA GLN A 286 8.03 -2.98 -4.73
C GLN A 286 8.08 -1.80 -3.76
N PHE A 287 8.80 -0.73 -4.11
CA PHE A 287 8.97 0.46 -3.27
C PHE A 287 8.87 1.74 -4.09
N GLU A 288 8.04 2.66 -3.64
CA GLU A 288 7.85 3.99 -4.21
C GLU A 288 8.46 5.04 -3.27
N GLN A 289 9.43 5.84 -3.74
CA GLN A 289 9.87 7.00 -2.96
C GLN A 289 8.85 8.13 -3.12
N ILE A 290 8.23 8.51 -2.01
CA ILE A 290 7.12 9.45 -1.97
C ILE A 290 7.62 10.89 -2.12
N ASN A 291 8.60 11.28 -1.31
CA ASN A 291 9.17 12.63 -1.31
C ASN A 291 10.21 12.87 -2.43
N ALA A 292 10.01 12.27 -3.62
CA ALA A 292 10.81 12.53 -4.83
C ALA A 292 10.12 12.06 -6.12
N VAL A 293 9.31 12.92 -6.73
CA VAL A 293 8.61 12.59 -8.00
C VAL A 293 9.61 12.32 -9.12
N GLY A 294 9.46 11.16 -9.78
CA GLY A 294 10.16 10.80 -11.03
C GLY A 294 11.68 10.61 -10.94
N THR A 295 12.29 10.78 -9.76
CA THR A 295 13.76 10.76 -9.56
C THR A 295 14.20 9.88 -8.38
N GLY A 296 13.27 9.09 -7.82
CA GLY A 296 13.46 8.26 -6.64
C GLY A 296 14.75 7.44 -6.61
N ASN A 297 15.42 7.49 -5.46
CA ASN A 297 16.66 6.82 -5.14
C ASN A 297 16.37 5.66 -4.17
N LEU A 298 16.18 4.45 -4.69
CA LEU A 298 15.92 3.26 -3.85
C LEU A 298 17.22 2.63 -3.30
N GLN A 299 18.40 3.15 -3.64
CA GLN A 299 19.68 2.56 -3.21
C GLN A 299 19.85 2.36 -1.70
N PRO A 300 19.32 3.21 -0.79
CA PRO A 300 19.33 2.92 0.65
C PRO A 300 18.61 1.61 0.99
N ILE A 301 17.43 1.38 0.41
CA ILE A 301 16.68 0.13 0.58
C ILE A 301 17.44 -1.05 -0.03
N VAL A 302 17.97 -0.90 -1.25
CA VAL A 302 18.75 -1.97 -1.93
C VAL A 302 19.95 -2.41 -1.09
N ARG A 303 20.72 -1.47 -0.53
CA ARG A 303 21.88 -1.77 0.33
C ARG A 303 21.48 -2.41 1.65
N PHE A 304 20.38 -1.96 2.25
CA PHE A 304 19.88 -2.57 3.47
C PHE A 304 19.45 -4.02 3.24
N LEU A 305 18.74 -4.28 2.14
CA LEU A 305 18.33 -5.64 1.76
C LEU A 305 19.55 -6.51 1.41
N GLU A 306 20.55 -5.98 0.69
CA GLU A 306 21.83 -6.67 0.42
C GLU A 306 22.54 -7.07 1.72
N TRP A 307 22.65 -6.14 2.68
CA TRP A 307 23.22 -6.43 4.00
C TRP A 307 22.41 -7.52 4.72
N LEU A 308 21.08 -7.35 4.80
CA LEU A 308 20.17 -8.24 5.52
C LEU A 308 20.16 -9.68 4.97
N ASP A 309 20.32 -9.85 3.65
CA ASP A 309 20.48 -11.16 2.99
C ASP A 309 21.87 -11.78 3.24
N SER A 310 22.91 -10.94 3.28
CA SER A 310 24.30 -11.40 3.40
C SER A 310 24.73 -11.84 4.82
N VAL A 311 24.10 -11.32 5.88
CA VAL A 311 24.54 -11.52 7.26
C VAL A 311 23.84 -12.68 7.98
N GLY A 312 24.63 -13.52 8.67
CA GLY A 312 24.13 -14.49 9.65
C GLY A 312 23.65 -13.82 10.94
N ASP A 313 23.05 -14.59 11.85
CA ASP A 313 22.34 -14.03 13.01
C ASP A 313 23.26 -13.30 14.01
N GLU A 314 24.49 -13.80 14.25
CA GLU A 314 25.48 -13.11 15.10
C GLU A 314 25.86 -11.71 14.56
N GLU A 315 25.95 -11.56 13.24
CA GLU A 315 26.28 -10.30 12.56
C GLU A 315 25.05 -9.38 12.47
N PHE A 316 23.85 -9.94 12.31
CA PHE A 316 22.58 -9.20 12.38
C PHE A 316 22.40 -8.58 13.77
N ASP A 317 22.55 -9.37 14.84
CA ASP A 317 22.43 -8.90 16.23
C ASP A 317 23.47 -7.81 16.56
N ALA A 318 24.71 -7.97 16.08
CA ALA A 318 25.78 -7.00 16.31
C ALA A 318 25.59 -5.67 15.55
N HIS A 319 25.07 -5.71 14.31
CA HIS A 319 25.12 -4.57 13.39
C HIS A 319 23.75 -4.02 12.94
N LEU A 320 22.61 -4.57 13.37
CA LEU A 320 21.28 -4.02 13.01
C LEU A 320 21.13 -2.54 13.37
N SER A 321 21.68 -2.12 14.51
CA SER A 321 21.64 -0.71 14.96
C SER A 321 22.47 0.27 14.10
N GLU A 322 23.23 -0.22 13.11
CA GLU A 322 23.87 0.63 12.10
C GLU A 322 22.91 0.96 10.95
N TRP A 323 21.85 0.15 10.76
CA TRP A 323 20.92 0.24 9.63
C TRP A 323 19.50 0.64 10.01
N VAL A 324 19.06 0.29 11.21
CA VAL A 324 17.69 0.48 11.70
C VAL A 324 17.73 1.19 13.05
N ASP A 325 16.79 2.11 13.28
CA ASP A 325 16.51 2.60 14.63
C ASP A 325 15.79 1.49 15.41
N VAL A 326 16.57 0.78 16.24
CA VAL A 326 16.11 -0.42 16.96
C VAL A 326 15.00 -0.11 17.97
N ASP A 327 15.06 1.05 18.63
CA ASP A 327 14.06 1.44 19.63
C ASP A 327 12.74 1.84 18.95
N SER A 328 12.82 2.63 17.87
CA SER A 328 11.68 2.94 16.99
C SER A 328 11.04 1.67 16.42
N PHE A 329 11.86 0.72 15.95
CA PHE A 329 11.37 -0.54 15.39
C PHE A 329 10.71 -1.44 16.44
N ALA A 330 11.28 -1.54 17.64
CA ALA A 330 10.68 -2.25 18.76
C ALA A 330 9.29 -1.70 19.12
N ARG A 331 9.17 -0.37 19.21
CA ARG A 331 7.89 0.33 19.47
C ARG A 331 6.88 0.09 18.36
N TYR A 332 7.28 0.18 17.09
CA TYR A 332 6.42 -0.12 15.95
C TYR A 332 5.87 -1.56 16.03
N VAL A 333 6.74 -2.57 16.17
CA VAL A 333 6.31 -3.98 16.19
C VAL A 333 5.42 -4.28 17.39
N ALA A 334 5.74 -3.74 18.56
CA ALA A 334 4.90 -3.86 19.77
C ALA A 334 3.53 -3.20 19.58
N THR A 335 3.48 -2.02 18.95
CA THR A 335 2.24 -1.31 18.64
C THR A 335 1.33 -2.11 17.71
N GLN A 336 1.88 -2.70 16.64
CA GLN A 336 1.07 -3.54 15.74
C GLN A 336 0.49 -4.78 16.45
N ASN A 337 1.21 -5.38 17.43
CA ASN A 337 0.65 -6.44 18.27
C ASN A 337 -0.41 -5.92 19.26
N LEU A 338 -0.14 -4.82 19.97
CA LEU A 338 -1.07 -4.21 20.94
C LEU A 338 -2.41 -3.82 20.29
N LEU A 339 -2.35 -3.33 19.04
CA LEU A 339 -3.51 -3.01 18.20
C LEU A 339 -4.11 -4.24 17.50
N VAL A 340 -3.49 -5.43 17.58
CA VAL A 340 -3.90 -6.66 16.87
C VAL A 340 -4.03 -6.43 15.36
N ASN A 341 -3.10 -5.67 14.77
CA ASN A 341 -3.07 -5.44 13.32
C ASN A 341 -2.42 -6.62 12.58
N GLY A 342 -3.25 -7.44 11.94
CA GLY A 342 -2.80 -8.58 11.13
C GLY A 342 -2.39 -8.22 9.69
N ASP A 343 -2.52 -6.96 9.29
CA ASP A 343 -2.18 -6.47 7.95
C ASP A 343 -1.05 -5.42 7.95
N ASP A 344 -0.10 -5.56 8.87
CA ASP A 344 1.05 -4.66 9.03
C ASP A 344 2.17 -4.90 7.99
N MET A 345 3.42 -4.53 8.28
CA MET A 345 4.56 -4.84 7.40
C MET A 345 4.79 -6.33 7.08
N SER A 346 4.29 -7.25 7.91
CA SER A 346 4.27 -8.69 7.59
C SER A 346 2.94 -9.15 6.99
N GLY A 347 1.97 -8.24 6.88
CA GLY A 347 0.64 -8.48 6.36
C GLY A 347 0.59 -8.73 4.85
N PRO A 348 -0.52 -9.29 4.33
CA PRO A 348 -0.74 -9.47 2.90
C PRO A 348 -0.84 -8.14 2.11
N GLY A 349 -1.13 -7.01 2.77
CA GLY A 349 -1.15 -5.67 2.19
C GLY A 349 0.21 -4.96 2.18
N GLN A 350 1.19 -5.42 2.98
CA GLN A 350 2.48 -4.75 3.20
C GLN A 350 2.30 -3.28 3.64
N ASN A 351 1.41 -3.02 4.60
CA ASN A 351 1.01 -1.65 4.93
C ASN A 351 2.00 -0.92 5.85
N TYR A 352 3.05 -0.34 5.28
CA TYR A 352 4.04 0.49 5.99
C TYR A 352 4.77 1.43 5.03
N TYR A 353 5.38 2.47 5.62
CA TYR A 353 6.47 3.21 4.98
C TYR A 353 7.78 2.96 5.74
N LEU A 354 8.89 3.22 5.06
CA LEU A 354 10.23 3.29 5.61
C LEU A 354 10.72 4.72 5.53
N TRP A 355 11.13 5.30 6.65
CA TRP A 355 11.84 6.57 6.70
C TRP A 355 13.35 6.30 6.74
N TYR A 356 14.09 6.75 5.74
CA TYR A 356 15.56 6.73 5.73
C TYR A 356 16.09 8.11 6.09
N ASP A 357 16.55 8.26 7.31
CA ASP A 357 17.12 9.50 7.83
C ASP A 357 18.55 9.72 7.28
N LEU A 358 18.79 10.86 6.62
CA LEU A 358 20.06 11.15 5.96
C LEU A 358 21.18 11.62 6.92
N GLY A 359 20.83 12.04 8.13
CA GLY A 359 21.80 12.46 9.15
C GLY A 359 22.42 11.29 9.91
N THR A 360 21.62 10.25 10.16
CA THR A 360 21.98 9.02 10.89
C THR A 360 22.29 7.85 9.97
N GLY A 361 21.71 7.82 8.76
CA GLY A 361 21.81 6.71 7.82
C GLY A 361 20.92 5.50 8.16
N ARG A 362 19.93 5.67 9.04
CA ARG A 362 19.09 4.58 9.56
C ARG A 362 17.67 4.60 9.01
N LEU A 363 17.05 3.42 9.00
CA LEU A 363 15.64 3.20 8.70
C LEU A 363 14.79 3.20 9.97
N SER A 364 13.65 3.89 9.93
CA SER A 364 12.51 3.72 10.84
C SER A 364 11.28 3.24 10.07
N VAL A 365 10.33 2.57 10.73
CA VAL A 365 9.10 2.08 10.11
C VAL A 365 7.92 2.95 10.55
N VAL A 366 7.10 3.39 9.60
CA VAL A 366 5.92 4.22 9.84
C VAL A 366 4.66 3.41 9.54
N SER A 367 3.72 3.44 10.49
CA SER A 367 2.42 2.78 10.39
C SER A 367 1.59 3.32 9.22
N TRP A 368 0.94 2.42 8.48
CA TRP A 368 0.02 2.76 7.38
C TRP A 368 -1.19 1.83 7.40
N ASP A 369 -2.31 2.30 6.82
CA ASP A 369 -3.56 1.57 6.61
C ASP A 369 -4.01 0.74 7.83
N LEU A 370 -4.21 1.41 8.98
CA LEU A 370 -4.68 0.78 10.22
C LEU A 370 -6.17 0.41 10.18
N ASN A 371 -6.79 0.34 9.00
CA ASN A 371 -8.20 0.03 8.80
C ASN A 371 -8.59 -1.39 9.22
N LEU A 372 -7.60 -2.27 9.39
CA LEU A 372 -7.76 -3.66 9.85
C LEU A 372 -7.13 -3.90 11.24
N ALA A 373 -6.73 -2.83 11.93
CA ALA A 373 -6.34 -2.85 13.33
C ALA A 373 -7.57 -2.79 14.26
N MET A 374 -7.37 -3.16 15.53
CA MET A 374 -8.37 -3.22 16.61
C MET A 374 -9.60 -4.06 16.28
N GLN A 375 -9.37 -5.14 15.52
CA GLN A 375 -10.35 -6.15 15.16
C GLN A 375 -9.67 -7.52 15.14
N GLY A 376 -10.32 -8.53 15.73
CA GLY A 376 -9.73 -9.87 15.90
C GLY A 376 -9.64 -10.28 17.36
N ASP A 377 -8.77 -11.23 17.66
CA ASP A 377 -8.67 -11.84 18.98
C ASP A 377 -7.96 -10.92 19.99
N ALA A 378 -8.76 -10.33 20.88
CA ALA A 378 -8.29 -9.46 21.95
C ALA A 378 -7.33 -10.17 22.93
N THR A 379 -7.25 -11.51 22.93
CA THR A 379 -6.36 -12.29 23.82
C THR A 379 -4.95 -12.51 23.29
N THR A 380 -4.63 -12.09 22.05
CA THR A 380 -3.33 -12.29 21.38
C THR A 380 -2.16 -11.72 22.21
N GLY A 381 -1.28 -12.57 22.75
CA GLY A 381 -0.15 -12.15 23.58
C GLY A 381 0.99 -11.48 22.81
N PRO A 382 2.00 -10.93 23.52
CA PRO A 382 3.16 -10.24 22.92
C PRO A 382 3.95 -11.11 21.94
N HIS A 383 4.00 -12.43 22.17
CA HIS A 383 4.74 -13.39 21.35
C HIS A 383 3.85 -14.24 20.44
N ASP A 384 2.55 -13.96 20.40
CA ASP A 384 1.60 -14.65 19.52
C ASP A 384 1.60 -14.03 18.11
N THR A 385 1.42 -14.87 17.09
CA THR A 385 1.25 -14.43 15.71
C THR A 385 -0.10 -13.72 15.52
N VAL A 386 -0.06 -12.39 15.34
CA VAL A 386 -1.20 -11.64 14.81
C VAL A 386 -1.44 -12.04 13.36
N SER A 387 -2.70 -12.31 12.97
CA SER A 387 -3.03 -12.65 11.59
C SER A 387 -4.45 -12.21 11.20
N MET A 388 -4.63 -12.03 9.89
CA MET A 388 -5.88 -11.63 9.27
C MET A 388 -6.94 -12.74 9.30
N GLY A 389 -7.91 -12.63 10.20
CA GLY A 389 -9.19 -13.35 10.16
C GLY A 389 -9.61 -14.04 11.46
N PRO A 390 -10.92 -14.31 11.64
CA PRO A 390 -11.43 -14.93 12.85
C PRO A 390 -11.04 -16.41 12.96
N GLY A 391 -10.25 -16.77 13.98
CA GLY A 391 -10.02 -18.16 14.37
C GLY A 391 -8.58 -18.67 14.27
N ALA A 392 -7.60 -17.81 14.02
CA ALA A 392 -6.17 -18.15 14.18
C ALA A 392 -5.80 -18.29 15.67
N ARG A 393 -6.27 -19.36 16.31
CA ARG A 393 -5.76 -19.78 17.62
C ARG A 393 -4.25 -20.01 17.49
N GLY A 394 -3.48 -19.27 18.30
CA GLY A 394 -2.03 -19.45 18.42
C GLY A 394 -1.68 -20.91 18.65
N GLY A 395 -0.96 -21.49 17.69
CA GLY A 395 -0.42 -22.85 17.76
C GLY A 395 1.09 -22.79 17.84
N ALA A 396 1.62 -22.73 19.06
CA ALA A 396 3.07 -22.73 19.28
C ALA A 396 3.72 -24.03 18.74
N GLY A 397 4.89 -23.90 18.12
CA GLY A 397 5.84 -25.00 17.94
C GLY A 397 6.09 -25.49 16.51
N GLN A 398 7.33 -25.30 16.07
CA GLN A 398 8.18 -26.24 15.32
C GLN A 398 7.52 -27.58 14.91
N ASP A 399 7.49 -27.88 13.60
CA ASP A 399 8.53 -28.75 13.01
C ASP A 399 8.29 -29.03 11.52
N GLY A 400 9.37 -29.01 10.74
CA GLY A 400 9.33 -29.51 9.36
C GLY A 400 9.21 -31.03 9.31
N ARG A 401 8.38 -31.54 8.39
CA ARG A 401 8.09 -32.96 8.01
C ARG A 401 6.79 -33.56 8.56
N GLY A 402 5.66 -33.13 8.00
CA GLY A 402 4.38 -33.87 8.03
C GLY A 402 4.04 -34.44 6.64
N THR A 403 3.98 -35.77 6.50
CA THR A 403 3.53 -36.41 5.25
C THR A 403 2.00 -36.30 5.12
N PRO A 404 1.43 -35.88 3.97
CA PRO A 404 -0.03 -35.77 3.84
C PRO A 404 -0.68 -37.16 3.87
N PRO A 405 -1.77 -37.37 4.64
CA PRO A 405 -2.51 -38.63 4.65
C PRO A 405 -3.14 -38.95 3.29
N ALA A 406 -3.05 -40.19 2.87
CA ALA A 406 -3.60 -40.63 1.59
C ALA A 406 -5.10 -40.92 1.66
N GLY A 407 -5.86 -40.29 0.75
CA GLY A 407 -7.05 -40.90 0.17
C GLY A 407 -8.39 -40.20 0.41
N VAL A 408 -8.90 -39.54 -0.63
CA VAL A 408 -10.26 -39.77 -1.16
C VAL A 408 -10.37 -39.26 -2.61
N GLY A 409 -11.02 -40.06 -3.47
CA GLY A 409 -11.80 -39.58 -4.62
C GLY A 409 -11.05 -38.98 -5.82
N ALA A 410 -10.59 -39.83 -6.75
CA ALA A 410 -10.26 -39.37 -8.10
C ALA A 410 -11.54 -39.02 -8.89
N VAL A 411 -11.56 -37.86 -9.54
CA VAL A 411 -12.57 -37.49 -10.56
C VAL A 411 -11.85 -36.90 -11.79
N ALA A 412 -12.38 -37.15 -12.99
CA ALA A 412 -11.59 -37.18 -14.22
C ALA A 412 -11.20 -35.80 -14.81
N GLN A 413 -10.01 -35.75 -15.43
CA GLN A 413 -9.57 -34.62 -16.26
C GLN A 413 -10.31 -34.56 -17.61
N PRO A 414 -10.79 -33.37 -18.03
CA PRO A 414 -11.03 -33.07 -19.44
C PRO A 414 -9.72 -32.72 -20.19
N ARG A 415 -9.70 -33.11 -21.45
CA ARG A 415 -8.54 -33.15 -22.37
C ARG A 415 -8.05 -31.76 -22.82
N ALA A 416 -6.75 -31.67 -23.10
CA ALA A 416 -6.01 -30.45 -23.47
C ALA A 416 -6.56 -29.65 -24.67
N MET A 417 -6.32 -28.33 -24.61
CA MET A 417 -6.28 -27.39 -25.74
C MET A 417 -4.89 -26.70 -25.78
N PRO A 418 -4.46 -26.10 -26.91
CA PRO A 418 -3.05 -25.79 -27.15
C PRO A 418 -2.49 -24.63 -26.32
N SER A 419 -1.21 -24.73 -25.98
CA SER A 419 -0.37 -23.61 -25.54
C SER A 419 -0.22 -22.57 -26.64
N ASP A 420 -0.33 -21.28 -26.30
CA ASP A 420 0.53 -20.18 -26.80
C ASP A 420 0.13 -18.83 -26.16
N ALA A 421 0.38 -18.70 -24.85
CA ALA A 421 0.56 -17.44 -24.13
C ALA A 421 1.11 -17.75 -22.73
N ALA A 422 2.37 -17.44 -22.47
CA ALA A 422 2.97 -17.66 -21.15
C ALA A 422 2.61 -16.50 -20.21
N ALA A 423 1.49 -16.61 -19.51
CA ALA A 423 1.32 -15.91 -18.24
C ALA A 423 2.18 -16.63 -17.19
N PRO A 424 2.96 -15.91 -16.35
CA PRO A 424 3.65 -16.54 -15.23
C PRO A 424 2.63 -17.12 -14.24
N PRO A 425 2.87 -18.31 -13.66
CA PRO A 425 1.95 -18.91 -12.70
C PRO A 425 2.07 -18.18 -11.35
N GLY A 426 1.27 -17.14 -11.15
CA GLY A 426 1.03 -16.58 -9.83
C GLY A 426 0.16 -17.52 -9.01
N ASP A 427 0.75 -18.26 -8.07
CA ASP A 427 -0.02 -18.92 -7.02
C ASP A 427 -0.74 -17.84 -6.21
N GLY A 428 -2.08 -17.79 -6.33
CA GLY A 428 -2.95 -16.76 -5.75
C GLY A 428 -3.09 -16.80 -4.22
N ARG A 429 -2.02 -17.11 -3.50
CA ARG A 429 -1.90 -16.87 -2.06
C ARG A 429 -1.29 -15.49 -1.88
N MET A 430 -1.97 -14.61 -1.14
CA MET A 430 -1.32 -13.41 -0.61
C MET A 430 -0.17 -13.89 0.29
N GLN A 431 1.05 -13.48 -0.03
CA GLN A 431 2.25 -13.89 0.68
C GLN A 431 2.45 -12.92 1.84
N SER A 432 2.59 -13.47 3.04
CA SER A 432 2.81 -12.72 4.28
C SER A 432 4.19 -13.03 4.84
N GLY A 433 4.73 -12.07 5.60
CA GLY A 433 6.08 -12.11 6.17
C GLY A 433 6.87 -10.84 5.85
N ASN A 434 7.91 -10.62 6.64
CA ASN A 434 8.92 -9.58 6.44
C ASN A 434 10.22 -10.03 7.11
N ALA A 435 11.34 -10.03 6.37
CA ALA A 435 12.60 -10.60 6.86
C ALA A 435 13.13 -9.87 8.10
N LEU A 436 13.07 -8.53 8.15
CA LEU A 436 13.51 -7.73 9.29
C LEU A 436 12.69 -8.06 10.55
N LYS A 437 11.35 -7.96 10.48
CA LYS A 437 10.47 -8.28 11.62
C LYS A 437 10.64 -9.73 12.11
N THR A 438 10.82 -10.67 11.19
CA THR A 438 10.98 -12.09 11.52
C THR A 438 12.30 -12.37 12.24
N ARG A 439 13.43 -11.81 11.76
CA ARG A 439 14.74 -11.98 12.42
C ARG A 439 14.82 -11.26 13.75
N PHE A 440 14.25 -10.05 13.83
CA PHE A 440 14.20 -9.25 15.06
C PHE A 440 13.44 -9.95 16.19
N LEU A 441 12.21 -10.41 15.94
CA LEU A 441 11.42 -11.15 16.93
C LEU A 441 11.97 -12.57 17.22
N GLY A 442 12.82 -13.10 16.35
CA GLY A 442 13.49 -14.40 16.54
C GLY A 442 14.83 -14.32 17.28
N SER A 443 15.30 -13.12 17.66
CA SER A 443 16.62 -12.90 18.25
C SER A 443 16.55 -12.67 19.76
N ASP A 444 17.30 -13.49 20.51
CA ASP A 444 17.51 -13.32 21.95
C ASP A 444 18.12 -11.94 22.30
N ALA A 445 18.88 -11.33 21.39
CA ALA A 445 19.49 -10.02 21.59
C ALA A 445 18.45 -8.87 21.60
N PHE A 446 17.36 -9.02 20.83
CA PHE A 446 16.32 -8.00 20.70
C PHE A 446 15.05 -8.28 21.52
N THR A 447 14.87 -9.50 22.03
CA THR A 447 13.73 -9.86 22.91
C THR A 447 13.54 -8.86 24.06
N GLY A 448 14.63 -8.43 24.71
CA GLY A 448 14.56 -7.48 25.83
C GLY A 448 14.00 -6.11 25.43
N VAL A 449 14.52 -5.49 24.37
CA VAL A 449 14.02 -4.17 23.91
C VAL A 449 12.59 -4.25 23.37
N TYR A 450 12.22 -5.37 22.74
CA TYR A 450 10.83 -5.62 22.32
C TYR A 450 9.87 -5.72 23.52
N GLU A 451 10.19 -6.54 24.53
CA GLU A 451 9.33 -6.69 25.71
C GLU A 451 9.28 -5.42 26.57
N ASP A 452 10.38 -4.67 26.66
CA ASP A 452 10.41 -3.38 27.33
C ASP A 452 9.47 -2.37 26.65
N ALA A 453 9.58 -2.22 25.32
CA ALA A 453 8.68 -1.38 24.53
C ALA A 453 7.21 -1.84 24.63
N TYR A 454 6.96 -3.16 24.59
CA TYR A 454 5.61 -3.72 24.71
C TYR A 454 4.95 -3.37 26.05
N ARG A 455 5.66 -3.53 27.16
CA ARG A 455 5.12 -3.22 28.50
C ARG A 455 4.90 -1.72 28.67
N GLU A 456 5.81 -0.89 28.18
CA GLU A 456 5.68 0.57 28.21
C GLU A 456 4.44 1.05 27.44
N LEU A 457 4.27 0.57 26.21
CA LEU A 457 3.12 0.90 25.35
C LEU A 457 1.81 0.30 25.90
N TYR A 458 1.84 -0.91 26.47
CA TYR A 458 0.68 -1.48 27.17
C TYR A 458 0.23 -0.60 28.35
N ASP A 459 1.16 -0.19 29.22
CA ASP A 459 0.83 0.64 30.38
C ASP A 459 0.32 2.02 29.94
N GLN A 460 0.85 2.59 28.84
CA GLN A 460 0.35 3.84 28.25
C GLN A 460 -1.06 3.70 27.64
N MET A 461 -1.29 2.70 26.79
CA MET A 461 -2.54 2.54 26.02
C MET A 461 -3.68 1.94 26.84
N TYR A 462 -3.42 0.84 27.55
CA TYR A 462 -4.46 -0.01 28.15
C TYR A 462 -4.37 -0.04 29.68
N GLY A 463 -3.18 -0.23 30.26
CA GLY A 463 -2.98 -0.34 31.71
C GLY A 463 -3.37 0.93 32.49
N SER A 464 -3.28 2.10 31.83
CA SER A 464 -3.74 3.41 32.31
C SER A 464 -5.26 3.61 32.24
N GLY A 465 -5.97 2.83 31.42
CA GLY A 465 -7.35 3.10 30.98
C GLY A 465 -7.48 4.07 29.79
N ARG A 466 -6.37 4.59 29.23
CA ARG A 466 -6.36 5.65 28.21
C ARG A 466 -7.18 5.30 26.96
N ALA A 467 -7.13 4.07 26.47
CA ALA A 467 -7.91 3.63 25.31
C ALA A 467 -9.44 3.77 25.52
N LEU A 468 -9.95 3.62 26.74
CA LEU A 468 -11.38 3.82 27.04
C LEU A 468 -11.72 5.32 27.06
N GLU A 469 -10.90 6.15 27.70
CA GLU A 469 -11.09 7.61 27.69
C GLU A 469 -11.01 8.21 26.28
N MET A 470 -10.12 7.67 25.46
CA MET A 470 -9.92 8.04 24.07
C MET A 470 -11.13 7.65 23.22
N LEU A 471 -11.68 6.44 23.41
CA LEU A 471 -12.94 6.05 22.77
C LEU A 471 -14.10 6.96 23.16
N ASP A 472 -14.23 7.30 24.45
CA ASP A 472 -15.27 8.24 24.92
C ASP A 472 -15.12 9.63 24.32
N THR A 473 -13.88 10.12 24.18
CA THR A 473 -13.57 11.41 23.54
C THR A 473 -13.91 11.37 22.05
N LEU A 474 -13.49 10.33 21.35
CA LEU A 474 -13.64 10.16 19.90
C LEU A 474 -15.11 9.96 19.51
N VAL A 475 -15.87 9.13 20.23
CA VAL A 475 -17.31 8.92 19.98
C VAL A 475 -18.12 10.20 20.19
N ALA A 476 -17.65 11.14 21.02
CA ALA A 476 -18.28 12.45 21.20
C ALA A 476 -18.04 13.42 20.02
N THR A 477 -17.05 13.18 19.16
CA THR A 477 -16.76 14.01 17.97
C THR A 477 -17.32 13.42 16.67
N VAL A 478 -17.67 12.13 16.63
CA VAL A 478 -18.32 11.51 15.44
C VAL A 478 -19.70 12.15 15.20
N PRO A 479 -19.93 12.82 14.05
CA PRO A 479 -21.24 13.35 13.72
C PRO A 479 -22.20 12.22 13.38
N VAL A 480 -23.50 12.46 13.57
CA VAL A 480 -24.56 11.59 13.04
C VAL A 480 -25.05 12.12 11.70
N SER A 481 -25.50 11.21 10.83
CA SER A 481 -25.95 11.54 9.47
C SER A 481 -27.07 10.59 9.03
N ASP A 482 -27.60 10.73 7.81
CA ASP A 482 -28.63 9.81 7.29
C ASP A 482 -28.14 8.34 7.26
N GLY A 483 -26.88 8.14 6.83
CA GLY A 483 -26.18 6.86 6.79
C GLY A 483 -25.56 6.40 8.13
N LEU A 484 -25.46 7.28 9.14
CA LEU A 484 -25.01 6.92 10.50
C LEU A 484 -25.98 7.48 11.56
N PRO A 485 -27.10 6.78 11.83
CA PRO A 485 -27.98 7.11 12.95
C PRO A 485 -27.30 6.95 14.32
N ALA A 486 -27.75 7.71 15.31
CA ALA A 486 -27.19 7.72 16.67
C ALA A 486 -27.18 6.34 17.36
N ASP A 487 -28.15 5.47 17.05
CA ASP A 487 -28.20 4.12 17.61
C ASP A 487 -27.16 3.19 16.97
N SER A 488 -26.87 3.36 15.68
CA SER A 488 -25.80 2.62 14.99
C SER A 488 -24.42 3.03 15.51
N LEU A 489 -24.17 4.33 15.70
CA LEU A 489 -22.95 4.84 16.32
C LEU A 489 -22.76 4.27 17.74
N ARG A 490 -23.84 4.23 18.55
CA ARG A 490 -23.79 3.65 19.91
C ARG A 490 -23.43 2.17 19.89
N SER A 491 -24.07 1.37 19.03
CA SER A 491 -23.75 -0.05 18.88
C SER A 491 -22.31 -0.30 18.44
N SER A 492 -21.75 0.56 17.56
CA SER A 492 -20.34 0.51 17.18
C SER A 492 -19.41 0.87 18.35
N ALA A 493 -19.76 1.91 19.13
CA ALA A 493 -19.00 2.33 20.30
C ALA A 493 -19.00 1.26 21.41
N ASP A 494 -20.15 0.66 21.71
CA ASP A 494 -20.29 -0.41 22.70
C ASP A 494 -19.49 -1.66 22.29
N SER A 495 -19.46 -1.96 20.97
CA SER A 495 -18.66 -3.07 20.42
C SER A 495 -17.15 -2.82 20.57
N MET A 496 -16.69 -1.60 20.26
CA MET A 496 -15.29 -1.19 20.42
C MET A 496 -14.89 -1.17 21.91
N ARG A 497 -15.75 -0.66 22.79
CA ARG A 497 -15.51 -0.66 24.24
C ARG A 497 -15.33 -2.08 24.77
N SER A 498 -16.23 -2.98 24.41
CA SER A 498 -16.15 -4.39 24.78
C SER A 498 -14.86 -5.06 24.30
N TRP A 499 -14.37 -4.70 23.10
CA TRP A 499 -13.08 -5.18 22.59
C TRP A 499 -11.90 -4.63 23.41
N ILE A 500 -11.89 -3.33 23.71
CA ILE A 500 -10.84 -2.68 24.54
C ILE A 500 -10.82 -3.25 25.96
N GLU A 501 -11.98 -3.47 26.58
CA GLU A 501 -12.10 -4.09 27.91
C GLU A 501 -11.53 -5.52 27.91
N GLN A 502 -11.87 -6.34 26.91
CA GLN A 502 -11.31 -7.68 26.72
C GLN A 502 -9.79 -7.63 26.49
N ARG A 503 -9.30 -6.70 25.66
CA ARG A 503 -7.87 -6.51 25.35
C ARG A 503 -7.09 -6.15 26.61
N THR A 504 -7.61 -5.20 27.38
CA THR A 504 -7.01 -4.72 28.64
C THR A 504 -6.93 -5.84 29.68
N ALA A 505 -8.01 -6.61 29.84
CA ALA A 505 -8.08 -7.72 30.80
C ALA A 505 -7.12 -8.87 30.43
N ALA A 506 -7.12 -9.31 29.17
CA ALA A 506 -6.27 -10.41 28.73
C ALA A 506 -4.77 -10.08 28.85
N LEU A 507 -4.38 -8.86 28.49
CA LEU A 507 -2.99 -8.41 28.64
C LEU A 507 -2.58 -8.20 30.10
N ALA A 508 -3.50 -7.84 30.99
CA ALA A 508 -3.22 -7.77 32.43
C ALA A 508 -2.93 -9.15 33.01
N GLU A 509 -3.70 -10.19 32.63
CA GLU A 509 -3.45 -11.58 33.07
C GLU A 509 -2.09 -12.11 32.61
N LEU A 510 -1.67 -11.77 31.37
CA LEU A 510 -0.36 -12.17 30.81
C LEU A 510 0.84 -11.45 31.47
N ARG A 511 0.64 -10.30 32.10
CA ARG A 511 1.70 -9.57 32.83
C ARG A 511 1.95 -10.15 34.23
N ASP A 512 0.93 -10.75 34.83
CA ASP A 512 0.97 -11.29 36.19
C ASP A 512 1.35 -12.80 36.22
N SER A 513 1.57 -13.43 35.06
CA SER A 513 1.92 -14.86 34.87
C SER A 513 3.41 -15.11 34.64
#